data_AF-A0A2H9VR90-F1
#
_entry.id   AF-A0A2H9VR90-F1
#
_cell.length_a   1.000
_cell.length_b   1.000
_cell.length_c   1.000
_cell.angle_alpha   90.00
_cell.angle_beta   90.00
_cell.angle_gamma   90.00
#
_symmetry.space_group_name_H-M   'P 1'
#
loop_
_entity.id
_entity.type
_entity.pdbx_description
1 polymer ?
#
loop_
_entity_poly.entity_id
_entity_poly.type
_entity_poly.pdbx_seq_one_letter_code
_entity_poly.pdbx_strand_id
1 'polypeptide(L)'
;MFTAKSLFITCLLFFFSLSSFAQWPYSGNHIYNDNTLNVGIGNGTAFTPSEKLTVLGNILTTNNFILDGSGTQNQIYFKQSGNIKTQLTSNFTDGTFSLFHQGSNKFIIEQAGNIGFGTSALQPIVSGAGLFSGQKPRMEVVTGYSTGAYSDLFTIRHYATGPTAETRQLGMILKLSGEQSTTESDKMGGLVLESLAPLTYSNQPNLNFVIGNQKRMTLTFNGNFGVGTENPLTKFSVVSAGSSTPSLLWQSSAGAPVASFFGENSAGNADMINGFASSASSSARPVYMIRRSRGTLSSPQAVQTGDYLGALIGSGYDGANFANRADISFIVDGAISPNYVPTAISFSNGDVTRVERMRISSNGKVGIGTQSPDEMLTVNGKVHTKEVKVDLNIPAPDYVFKASYKLRTLEEVNKYIQSNGHLPDVPSAQTMEQNGVNIGEMNMQLLKKVEELTLYLIEEQKKRHELENRLKKMELKLKKSSR
;
A
#
# COMPACT_ATOMS: atom_id res chain seq x y z
N MET A 1 51.61 -119.98 38.96
CA MET A 1 52.73 -120.50 39.77
C MET A 1 52.91 -119.50 40.93
N PHE A 2 52.58 -119.92 42.17
CA PHE A 2 52.96 -119.43 43.53
C PHE A 2 53.47 -117.97 43.71
N THR A 3 53.13 -117.11 44.69
CA THR A 3 52.52 -117.12 46.05
C THR A 3 52.45 -115.63 46.49
N ALA A 4 51.41 -115.01 47.06
CA ALA A 4 50.71 -115.16 48.36
C ALA A 4 51.55 -114.88 49.65
N LYS A 5 51.15 -113.80 50.36
CA LYS A 5 51.22 -113.49 51.83
C LYS A 5 52.54 -112.90 52.38
N SER A 6 52.58 -111.90 53.27
CA SER A 6 51.64 -111.22 54.21
C SER A 6 52.12 -109.75 54.40
N LEU A 7 51.30 -108.69 54.43
CA LEU A 7 50.23 -108.29 55.37
C LEU A 7 50.72 -107.90 56.78
N PHE A 8 50.71 -106.59 57.09
CA PHE A 8 50.48 -105.85 58.36
C PHE A 8 51.14 -104.45 58.19
N ILE A 9 50.52 -103.26 58.27
CA ILE A 9 49.45 -102.72 59.12
C ILE A 9 48.76 -101.54 58.42
N THR A 10 47.47 -101.41 58.75
CA THR A 10 46.38 -100.53 58.33
C THR A 10 46.47 -99.08 58.87
N CYS A 11 45.69 -98.18 58.23
CA CYS A 11 45.34 -96.78 58.57
C CYS A 11 46.38 -95.72 58.15
N LEU A 12 46.08 -94.74 57.30
CA LEU A 12 44.91 -93.86 57.34
C LEU A 12 44.66 -93.22 55.95
N LEU A 13 43.49 -93.52 55.36
CA LEU A 13 42.53 -92.59 54.74
C LEU A 13 43.10 -91.23 54.25
N PHE A 14 43.18 -90.99 52.94
CA PHE A 14 42.11 -90.40 52.09
C PHE A 14 42.49 -88.95 51.69
N PHE A 15 42.48 -88.69 50.36
CA PHE A 15 42.47 -87.36 49.73
C PHE A 15 43.72 -86.47 49.95
N PHE A 16 44.18 -85.58 49.06
CA PHE A 16 43.59 -84.88 47.92
C PHE A 16 44.70 -84.60 46.89
N SER A 17 44.25 -84.58 45.64
CA SER A 17 44.85 -84.00 44.46
C SER A 17 45.12 -82.49 44.54
N LEU A 18 45.92 -82.01 43.59
CA LEU A 18 45.84 -80.72 42.87
C LEU A 18 46.61 -79.48 43.40
N SER A 19 47.64 -79.14 42.62
CA SER A 19 48.04 -77.81 42.14
C SER A 19 48.22 -76.66 43.14
N SER A 20 49.49 -76.35 43.41
CA SER A 20 49.95 -75.06 43.92
C SER A 20 49.80 -73.97 42.84
N PHE A 21 48.81 -73.09 43.00
CA PHE A 21 48.80 -71.77 42.38
C PHE A 21 49.30 -70.74 43.39
N ALA A 22 50.18 -69.84 42.95
CA ALA A 22 50.82 -68.82 43.78
C ALA A 22 49.77 -67.92 44.48
N GLN A 23 49.69 -68.01 45.80
CA GLN A 23 48.98 -67.06 46.66
C GLN A 23 49.94 -65.96 47.13
N TRP A 24 49.48 -64.72 47.10
CA TRP A 24 50.17 -63.58 47.71
C TRP A 24 50.13 -63.75 49.24
N PRO A 25 51.23 -63.58 49.99
CA PRO A 25 51.24 -63.80 51.44
C PRO A 25 50.25 -62.88 52.17
N TYR A 26 49.37 -63.47 52.98
CA TYR A 26 48.39 -62.78 53.82
C TYR A 26 49.06 -62.04 54.99
N SER A 27 49.70 -60.89 54.76
CA SER A 27 50.12 -60.03 55.88
C SER A 27 50.42 -58.58 55.49
N GLY A 28 49.42 -57.84 54.99
CA GLY A 28 49.51 -56.39 54.86
C GLY A 28 48.13 -55.72 54.89
N ASN A 29 47.93 -54.75 55.80
CA ASN A 29 46.67 -54.03 56.06
C ASN A 29 46.11 -53.16 54.91
N HIS A 30 46.65 -53.30 53.69
CA HIS A 30 46.36 -52.38 52.59
C HIS A 30 45.77 -53.07 51.35
N ILE A 31 45.91 -54.40 51.21
CA ILE A 31 45.35 -55.19 50.10
C ILE A 31 44.77 -56.50 50.65
N TYR A 32 43.49 -56.75 50.39
CA TYR A 32 42.75 -57.95 50.81
C TYR A 32 42.34 -58.77 49.59
N ASN A 33 42.59 -60.08 49.58
CA ASN A 33 42.14 -61.03 48.54
C ASN A 33 41.47 -62.23 49.21
N ASP A 34 40.18 -62.44 48.92
CA ASP A 34 39.38 -63.50 49.56
C ASP A 34 39.48 -64.88 48.90
N ASN A 35 40.37 -65.07 47.90
CA ASN A 35 40.45 -66.26 47.05
C ASN A 35 39.16 -66.58 46.28
N THR A 36 38.17 -65.69 46.29
CA THR A 36 36.95 -65.76 45.47
C THR A 36 37.02 -64.80 44.27
N LEU A 37 38.23 -64.37 43.94
CA LEU A 37 38.61 -63.50 42.82
C LEU A 37 38.31 -62.00 43.04
N ASN A 38 38.05 -61.54 44.27
CA ASN A 38 37.85 -60.12 44.58
C ASN A 38 39.07 -59.53 45.32
N VAL A 39 39.40 -58.28 45.03
CA VAL A 39 40.50 -57.54 45.65
C VAL A 39 39.96 -56.27 46.33
N GLY A 40 40.31 -56.08 47.60
CA GLY A 40 40.06 -54.85 48.35
C GLY A 40 41.35 -54.05 48.52
N ILE A 41 41.32 -52.73 48.37
CA ILE A 41 42.46 -51.84 48.64
C ILE A 41 42.03 -50.77 49.66
N GLY A 42 42.85 -50.55 50.69
CA GLY A 42 42.69 -49.43 51.62
C GLY A 42 41.79 -49.68 52.84
N ASN A 43 41.64 -50.91 53.35
CA ASN A 43 40.91 -51.15 54.60
C ASN A 43 41.66 -52.01 55.64
N GLY A 44 41.51 -51.63 56.91
CA GLY A 44 42.00 -52.37 58.09
C GLY A 44 41.03 -53.45 58.59
N THR A 45 41.62 -54.56 59.01
CA THR A 45 41.15 -55.75 59.78
C THR A 45 39.74 -56.35 59.63
N ALA A 46 38.77 -55.76 58.92
CA ALA A 46 37.44 -56.36 58.74
C ALA A 46 36.74 -55.86 57.47
N PHE A 47 37.30 -56.17 56.31
CA PHE A 47 36.71 -55.84 55.01
C PHE A 47 36.59 -57.05 54.12
N THR A 48 35.41 -57.27 53.58
CA THR A 48 35.17 -58.26 52.52
C THR A 48 34.73 -57.50 51.28
N PRO A 49 35.54 -57.44 50.21
CA PRO A 49 35.19 -56.74 49.00
C PRO A 49 33.94 -57.38 48.38
N SER A 50 32.88 -56.59 48.27
CA SER A 50 31.61 -57.03 47.66
C SER A 50 31.67 -57.08 46.13
N GLU A 51 32.73 -56.51 45.53
CA GLU A 51 32.95 -56.42 44.09
C GLU A 51 34.40 -56.79 43.75
N LYS A 52 34.65 -57.10 42.47
CA LYS A 52 35.96 -57.58 41.97
C LYS A 52 37.14 -56.70 42.38
N LEU A 53 36.94 -55.38 42.40
CA LEU A 53 37.87 -54.43 42.98
C LEU A 53 37.08 -53.43 43.84
N THR A 54 37.40 -53.34 45.13
CA THR A 54 36.88 -52.28 45.98
C THR A 54 38.02 -51.46 46.55
N VAL A 55 37.98 -50.14 46.37
CA VAL A 55 38.97 -49.22 46.93
C VAL A 55 38.29 -48.30 47.93
N LEU A 56 38.79 -48.27 49.16
CA LEU A 56 38.38 -47.29 50.17
C LEU A 56 39.42 -46.17 50.23
N GLY A 57 39.05 -44.98 49.77
CA GLY A 57 39.92 -43.82 49.68
C GLY A 57 39.94 -43.21 48.27
N ASN A 58 40.78 -42.19 48.08
CA ASN A 58 40.92 -41.51 46.80
C ASN A 58 41.76 -42.35 45.82
N ILE A 59 41.33 -42.40 44.56
CA ILE A 59 42.12 -42.95 43.47
C ILE A 59 42.74 -41.78 42.71
N LEU A 60 44.07 -41.61 42.82
CA LEU A 60 44.82 -40.68 41.98
C LEU A 60 45.36 -41.44 40.77
N THR A 61 45.02 -40.99 39.57
CA THR A 61 45.67 -41.44 38.33
C THR A 61 46.47 -40.26 37.77
N THR A 62 47.71 -40.50 37.34
CA THR A 62 48.60 -39.44 36.85
C THR A 62 48.44 -39.14 35.37
N ASN A 63 47.77 -40.03 34.63
CA ASN A 63 47.49 -39.89 33.20
C ASN A 63 46.01 -40.23 32.93
N ASN A 64 45.73 -41.46 32.47
CA ASN A 64 44.39 -41.90 32.08
C ASN A 64 43.81 -42.91 33.07
N PHE A 65 42.51 -42.84 33.30
CA PHE A 65 41.72 -43.92 33.89
C PHE A 65 41.00 -44.65 32.75
N ILE A 66 41.46 -45.86 32.42
CA ILE A 66 40.96 -46.64 31.29
C ILE A 66 39.97 -47.69 31.81
N LEU A 67 38.74 -47.65 31.30
CA LEU A 67 37.76 -48.72 31.43
C LEU A 67 37.70 -49.46 30.10
N ASP A 68 38.38 -50.60 30.04
CA ASP A 68 38.38 -51.48 28.87
C ASP A 68 37.62 -52.76 29.21
N GLY A 69 36.52 -52.99 28.51
CA GLY A 69 35.61 -54.09 28.76
C GLY A 69 35.25 -54.76 27.44
N SER A 70 35.21 -56.09 27.41
CA SER A 70 34.79 -56.88 26.23
C SER A 70 33.26 -56.98 26.07
N GLY A 71 32.51 -56.27 26.91
CA GLY A 71 31.05 -56.30 26.96
C GLY A 71 30.39 -55.29 26.01
N THR A 72 29.06 -55.23 26.07
CA THR A 72 28.22 -54.39 25.21
C THR A 72 28.22 -52.91 25.57
N GLN A 73 28.65 -52.55 26.79
CA GLN A 73 28.67 -51.17 27.29
C GLN A 73 29.71 -50.98 28.41
N ASN A 74 30.24 -49.76 28.53
CA ASN A 74 31.03 -49.31 29.67
C ASN A 74 30.23 -48.29 30.49
N GLN A 75 30.22 -48.47 31.81
CA GLN A 75 29.39 -47.69 32.71
C GLN A 75 30.16 -47.21 33.93
N ILE A 76 29.92 -45.96 34.32
CA ILE A 76 30.37 -45.38 35.58
C ILE A 76 29.13 -45.07 36.42
N TYR A 77 29.04 -45.70 37.59
CA TYR A 77 27.95 -45.52 38.51
C TYR A 77 28.37 -44.71 39.73
N PHE A 78 27.62 -43.67 40.03
CA PHE A 78 27.69 -42.97 41.31
C PHE A 78 26.49 -43.42 42.15
N LYS A 79 26.78 -44.26 43.15
CA LYS A 79 25.76 -44.86 44.01
C LYS A 79 25.69 -44.17 45.38
N GLN A 80 24.50 -44.12 45.95
CA GLN A 80 24.27 -43.74 47.35
C GLN A 80 23.39 -44.81 48.00
N SER A 81 23.86 -45.42 49.09
CA SER A 81 23.15 -46.49 49.81
C SER A 81 22.63 -47.59 48.89
N GLY A 82 23.50 -48.08 48.00
CA GLY A 82 23.19 -49.14 47.03
C GLY A 82 22.44 -48.68 45.77
N ASN A 83 21.84 -47.50 45.75
CA ASN A 83 21.05 -46.99 44.62
C ASN A 83 21.89 -46.15 43.66
N ILE A 84 21.70 -46.33 42.35
CA ILE A 84 22.35 -45.50 41.31
C ILE A 84 21.70 -44.11 41.31
N LYS A 85 22.51 -43.07 41.57
CA LYS A 85 22.07 -41.66 41.56
C LYS A 85 22.49 -40.94 40.30
N THR A 86 23.70 -41.20 39.83
CA THR A 86 24.19 -40.73 38.55
C THR A 86 24.83 -41.89 37.81
N GLN A 87 24.65 -41.94 36.50
CA GLN A 87 25.25 -42.96 35.66
C GLN A 87 25.71 -42.33 34.35
N LEU A 88 26.96 -42.60 33.99
CA LEU A 88 27.50 -42.34 32.66
C LEU A 88 27.56 -43.69 31.93
N THR A 89 26.97 -43.77 30.75
CA THR A 89 26.95 -44.99 29.94
C THR A 89 27.51 -44.69 28.56
N SER A 90 28.45 -45.50 28.10
CA SER A 90 28.81 -45.62 26.69
C SER A 90 28.45 -47.03 26.25
N ASN A 91 27.45 -47.15 25.39
CA ASN A 91 26.96 -48.42 24.89
C ASN A 91 27.49 -48.62 23.46
N PHE A 92 28.25 -49.69 23.27
CA PHE A 92 28.90 -50.02 22.00
C PHE A 92 27.98 -50.80 21.06
N THR A 93 26.88 -51.34 21.57
CA THR A 93 25.92 -52.12 20.78
C THR A 93 24.95 -51.21 20.05
N ASP A 94 24.44 -50.18 20.72
CA ASP A 94 23.49 -49.21 20.14
C ASP A 94 24.12 -47.82 19.92
N GLY A 95 25.44 -47.70 20.09
CA GLY A 95 26.26 -46.50 19.91
C GLY A 95 25.86 -45.29 20.77
N THR A 96 25.09 -45.48 21.84
CA THR A 96 24.61 -44.39 22.68
C THR A 96 25.64 -43.97 23.74
N PHE A 97 25.69 -42.66 24.02
CA PHE A 97 26.34 -42.10 25.19
C PHE A 97 25.30 -41.37 26.03
N SER A 98 25.18 -41.65 27.33
CA SER A 98 24.15 -41.02 28.17
C SER A 98 24.64 -40.65 29.56
N LEU A 99 24.06 -39.57 30.09
CA LEU A 99 24.14 -39.12 31.48
C LEU A 99 22.75 -39.21 32.10
N PHE A 100 22.60 -40.13 33.05
CA PHE A 100 21.42 -40.31 33.87
C PHE A 100 21.62 -39.68 35.24
N HIS A 101 20.60 -39.00 35.77
CA HIS A 101 20.62 -38.46 37.13
C HIS A 101 19.21 -38.50 37.77
N GLN A 102 19.13 -39.03 39.00
CA GLN A 102 17.92 -39.06 39.84
C GLN A 102 16.66 -39.56 39.09
N GLY A 103 16.75 -40.69 38.41
CA GLY A 103 15.58 -41.34 37.79
C GLY A 103 15.34 -41.03 36.32
N SER A 104 16.15 -40.16 35.67
CA SER A 104 15.97 -39.83 34.24
C SER A 104 17.27 -39.44 33.52
N ASN A 105 17.30 -39.61 32.20
CA ASN A 105 18.38 -39.10 31.35
C ASN A 105 18.33 -37.56 31.32
N LYS A 106 19.48 -36.92 31.57
CA LYS A 106 19.68 -35.47 31.49
C LYS A 106 20.37 -35.07 30.20
N PHE A 107 21.24 -35.95 29.69
CA PHE A 107 21.91 -35.81 28.42
C PHE A 107 22.05 -37.17 27.74
N ILE A 108 21.82 -37.24 26.44
CA ILE A 108 22.01 -38.47 25.65
C ILE A 108 22.43 -38.12 24.22
N ILE A 109 23.38 -38.88 23.70
CA ILE A 109 23.82 -38.89 22.31
C ILE A 109 23.51 -40.30 21.78
N GLU A 110 22.77 -40.41 20.67
CA GLU A 110 22.52 -41.70 20.02
C GLU A 110 23.63 -42.04 19.00
N GLN A 111 23.70 -43.30 18.53
CA GLN A 111 24.62 -43.70 17.45
C GLN A 111 24.51 -42.84 16.19
N ALA A 112 23.32 -42.30 15.94
CA ALA A 112 23.05 -41.41 14.82
C ALA A 112 23.56 -39.98 15.00
N GLY A 113 24.11 -39.63 16.18
CA GLY A 113 24.60 -38.29 16.52
C GLY A 113 23.57 -37.38 17.19
N ASN A 114 22.30 -37.82 17.30
CA ASN A 114 21.23 -37.02 17.89
C ASN A 114 21.52 -36.68 19.36
N ILE A 115 21.43 -35.41 19.72
CA ILE A 115 21.67 -34.92 21.09
C ILE A 115 20.35 -34.55 21.78
N GLY A 116 20.12 -35.08 22.99
CA GLY A 116 18.95 -34.80 23.81
C GLY A 116 19.29 -34.16 25.15
N PHE A 117 18.53 -33.15 25.55
CA PHE A 117 18.61 -32.51 26.88
C PHE A 117 17.30 -32.72 27.65
N GLY A 118 17.37 -33.35 28.83
CA GLY A 118 16.25 -33.45 29.77
C GLY A 118 15.10 -34.40 29.40
N THR A 119 15.30 -35.35 28.46
CA THR A 119 14.27 -36.33 28.06
C THR A 119 14.81 -37.76 28.10
N SER A 120 13.97 -38.72 28.53
CA SER A 120 14.32 -40.15 28.71
C SER A 120 13.96 -41.04 27.52
N ALA A 121 13.32 -40.49 26.50
CA ALA A 121 12.98 -41.18 25.27
C ALA A 121 13.35 -40.29 24.08
N LEU A 122 14.64 -40.29 23.74
CA LEU A 122 15.01 -39.98 22.37
C LEU A 122 14.56 -41.12 21.49
N GLN A 123 14.21 -40.75 20.29
CA GLN A 123 13.18 -41.40 19.56
C GLN A 123 13.74 -41.26 18.15
N PRO A 124 14.29 -42.31 17.52
CA PRO A 124 14.99 -42.20 16.24
C PRO A 124 14.00 -41.79 15.17
N ILE A 125 14.40 -40.90 14.26
CA ILE A 125 13.73 -40.74 12.96
C ILE A 125 14.76 -40.76 11.83
N VAL A 126 14.82 -41.85 11.07
CA VAL A 126 13.70 -42.36 10.28
C VAL A 126 13.69 -43.88 10.12
N SER A 127 12.51 -44.51 10.12
CA SER A 127 12.27 -45.78 9.41
C SER A 127 11.20 -45.55 8.34
N GLY A 128 11.61 -45.45 7.07
CA GLY A 128 10.83 -44.91 5.96
C GLY A 128 9.36 -45.32 5.86
N ALA A 129 8.49 -44.33 6.03
CA ALA A 129 7.24 -44.09 5.31
C ALA A 129 6.95 -42.59 5.52
N GLY A 130 6.82 -41.83 4.43
CA GLY A 130 6.77 -40.36 4.49
C GLY A 130 5.52 -39.85 5.20
N LEU A 131 5.62 -38.76 6.01
CA LEU A 131 4.55 -38.00 6.75
C LEU A 131 3.08 -38.50 6.71
N PHE A 132 2.89 -39.80 6.86
CA PHE A 132 1.98 -40.43 7.80
C PHE A 132 2.88 -41.17 8.79
N SER A 133 2.45 -41.24 10.05
CA SER A 133 3.03 -42.03 11.16
C SER A 133 4.43 -42.61 10.88
N GLY A 134 5.47 -41.91 11.35
CA GLY A 134 6.81 -42.50 11.35
C GLY A 134 8.02 -41.58 11.41
N GLN A 135 7.95 -40.26 11.15
CA GLN A 135 9.18 -39.41 11.00
C GLN A 135 9.16 -38.04 11.79
N LYS A 136 10.20 -37.77 12.62
CA LYS A 136 10.68 -36.64 13.48
C LYS A 136 11.75 -35.81 12.71
N PRO A 137 12.03 -34.58 13.15
CA PRO A 137 13.03 -33.71 12.53
C PRO A 137 14.43 -34.32 12.39
N ARG A 138 15.17 -33.89 11.35
CA ARG A 138 16.43 -34.50 10.88
C ARG A 138 17.68 -33.59 10.84
N MET A 139 17.63 -32.35 11.35
CA MET A 139 18.77 -31.41 11.39
C MET A 139 18.39 -30.19 12.29
N GLU A 140 19.13 -29.62 13.28
CA GLU A 140 20.53 -29.63 13.79
C GLU A 140 21.64 -28.96 12.92
N VAL A 141 22.29 -27.89 13.37
CA VAL A 141 23.16 -27.06 12.50
C VAL A 141 24.52 -27.69 12.20
N VAL A 142 24.87 -27.76 10.90
CA VAL A 142 26.16 -28.12 10.28
C VAL A 142 26.66 -26.92 9.45
N THR A 143 27.97 -26.67 9.44
CA THR A 143 28.62 -25.58 8.68
C THR A 143 29.26 -26.10 7.37
N GLY A 144 28.57 -25.87 6.23
CA GLY A 144 29.06 -25.70 4.84
C GLY A 144 29.97 -26.75 4.13
N TYR A 145 29.58 -27.19 2.92
CA TYR A 145 30.45 -27.43 1.75
C TYR A 145 29.62 -27.50 0.45
N SER A 146 29.32 -26.37 -0.19
CA SER A 146 29.13 -26.27 -1.66
C SER A 146 29.06 -24.81 -2.11
N THR A 147 29.43 -24.54 -3.36
CA THR A 147 29.62 -23.23 -4.00
C THR A 147 28.31 -22.56 -4.48
N GLY A 148 27.19 -22.83 -3.82
CA GLY A 148 25.93 -22.12 -4.05
C GLY A 148 25.77 -20.94 -3.09
N ALA A 149 25.14 -19.84 -3.54
CA ALA A 149 24.75 -18.76 -2.64
C ALA A 149 23.98 -19.35 -1.45
N TYR A 150 24.32 -18.91 -0.22
CA TYR A 150 23.73 -19.32 1.07
C TYR A 150 24.33 -20.56 1.78
N SER A 151 25.53 -21.04 1.42
CA SER A 151 26.19 -22.21 2.03
C SER A 151 26.48 -22.12 3.54
N ASP A 152 26.42 -20.90 4.11
CA ASP A 152 26.80 -20.62 5.50
C ASP A 152 25.59 -20.25 6.39
N LEU A 153 24.35 -20.54 5.94
CA LEU A 153 23.15 -20.15 6.66
C LEU A 153 22.55 -21.26 7.52
N PHE A 154 22.17 -20.88 8.75
CA PHE A 154 21.29 -21.65 9.64
C PHE A 154 19.95 -21.92 8.96
N THR A 155 19.68 -23.18 8.62
CA THR A 155 18.50 -23.57 7.83
C THR A 155 17.51 -24.34 8.69
N ILE A 156 16.32 -23.78 8.91
CA ILE A 156 15.15 -24.50 9.45
C ILE A 156 14.26 -24.94 8.28
N ARG A 157 13.82 -26.19 8.26
CA ARG A 157 13.00 -26.76 7.18
C ARG A 157 11.74 -27.46 7.70
N HIS A 158 10.58 -27.11 7.15
CA HIS A 158 9.32 -27.84 7.34
C HIS A 158 9.21 -28.96 6.28
N TYR A 159 9.13 -30.22 6.72
CA TYR A 159 9.10 -31.39 5.82
C TYR A 159 7.66 -31.73 5.41
N ALA A 160 7.44 -32.37 4.24
CA ALA A 160 6.09 -32.75 3.78
C ALA A 160 6.05 -33.92 2.79
N THR A 161 5.00 -34.76 2.78
CA THR A 161 5.03 -36.08 2.09
C THR A 161 3.66 -36.56 1.58
N GLY A 162 2.70 -35.67 1.40
CA GLY A 162 1.59 -36.00 0.51
C GLY A 162 2.03 -35.83 -0.95
N PRO A 163 1.60 -36.69 -1.89
CA PRO A 163 1.52 -36.28 -3.29
C PRO A 163 0.44 -35.20 -3.47
N THR A 164 -0.34 -34.89 -2.44
CA THR A 164 -1.27 -33.76 -2.40
C THR A 164 -0.51 -32.47 -2.13
N ALA A 165 -0.80 -31.47 -2.95
CA ALA A 165 -0.37 -30.12 -2.66
C ALA A 165 -1.25 -29.61 -1.51
N GLU A 166 -0.64 -29.18 -0.41
CA GLU A 166 -1.26 -28.81 0.87
C GLU A 166 -0.65 -27.51 1.40
N THR A 167 -1.44 -26.66 2.06
CA THR A 167 -0.95 -25.42 2.66
C THR A 167 0.00 -25.73 3.81
N ARG A 168 1.20 -25.15 3.79
CA ARG A 168 2.27 -25.40 4.78
C ARG A 168 2.78 -24.08 5.33
N GLN A 169 3.10 -24.07 6.61
CA GLN A 169 3.60 -22.91 7.33
C GLN A 169 4.88 -23.24 8.08
N LEU A 170 5.87 -22.36 8.03
CA LEU A 170 7.12 -22.45 8.79
C LEU A 170 7.43 -21.08 9.39
N GLY A 171 7.61 -20.99 10.70
CA GLY A 171 7.82 -19.69 11.30
C GLY A 171 8.19 -19.75 12.77
N MET A 172 8.40 -18.56 13.32
CA MET A 172 8.62 -18.35 14.75
C MET A 172 7.44 -17.56 15.30
N ILE A 173 6.84 -18.08 16.38
CA ILE A 173 5.76 -17.41 17.10
C ILE A 173 6.26 -17.15 18.51
N LEU A 174 6.21 -15.87 18.90
CA LEU A 174 6.52 -15.40 20.23
C LEU A 174 5.20 -15.08 20.94
N LYS A 175 5.03 -15.59 22.15
CA LYS A 175 3.82 -15.38 22.97
C LYS A 175 4.21 -14.65 24.25
N LEU A 176 3.46 -13.60 24.59
CA LEU A 176 3.65 -12.87 25.84
C LEU A 176 2.78 -13.48 26.96
N SER A 177 3.39 -14.27 27.85
CA SER A 177 2.78 -14.94 29.02
C SER A 177 1.56 -15.85 28.75
N GLY A 178 1.20 -16.68 29.74
CA GLY A 178 0.00 -17.52 29.66
C GLY A 178 -1.28 -16.69 29.81
N GLU A 179 -2.24 -16.95 28.94
CA GLU A 179 -3.58 -16.35 28.96
C GLU A 179 -4.29 -16.75 30.26
N GLN A 180 -4.31 -15.87 31.27
CA GLN A 180 -4.98 -16.12 32.56
C GLN A 180 -6.27 -15.28 32.71
N SER A 181 -6.55 -14.37 31.78
CA SER A 181 -7.75 -13.50 31.78
C SER A 181 -8.49 -13.59 30.45
N THR A 182 -9.82 -13.63 30.49
CA THR A 182 -10.70 -13.64 29.30
C THR A 182 -10.64 -12.36 28.47
N THR A 183 -10.00 -11.30 28.98
CA THR A 183 -9.74 -10.05 28.25
C THR A 183 -8.40 -10.04 27.53
N GLU A 184 -7.53 -11.02 27.79
CA GLU A 184 -6.22 -11.13 27.17
C GLU A 184 -6.27 -12.14 26.02
N SER A 185 -6.57 -11.66 24.82
CA SER A 185 -6.47 -12.44 23.58
C SER A 185 -5.32 -11.92 22.71
N ASP A 186 -4.83 -12.75 21.78
CA ASP A 186 -4.04 -12.28 20.65
C ASP A 186 -2.66 -11.65 21.00
N LYS A 187 -2.06 -12.05 22.13
CA LYS A 187 -0.70 -11.65 22.56
C LYS A 187 0.44 -12.36 21.82
N MET A 188 0.16 -12.88 20.62
CA MET A 188 1.14 -13.57 19.79
C MET A 188 1.64 -12.67 18.66
N GLY A 189 2.95 -12.65 18.46
CA GLY A 189 3.62 -11.99 17.35
C GLY A 189 4.63 -12.94 16.71
N GLY A 190 4.77 -12.89 15.39
CA GLY A 190 5.63 -13.85 14.72
C GLY A 190 5.93 -13.55 13.27
N LEU A 191 6.87 -14.33 12.75
CA LEU A 191 7.27 -14.35 11.35
C LEU A 191 6.94 -15.73 10.78
N VAL A 192 6.12 -15.78 9.74
CA VAL A 192 5.58 -17.03 9.18
C VAL A 192 5.76 -17.07 7.68
N LEU A 193 6.54 -18.03 7.19
CA LEU A 193 6.54 -18.45 5.79
C LEU A 193 5.32 -19.34 5.53
N GLU A 194 4.58 -19.11 4.46
CA GLU A 194 3.39 -19.87 4.10
C GLU A 194 3.34 -20.17 2.60
N SER A 195 2.99 -21.41 2.21
CA SER A 195 2.80 -21.76 0.80
C SER A 195 1.48 -21.22 0.23
N LEU A 196 1.53 -20.68 -0.99
CA LEU A 196 0.36 -20.14 -1.71
C LEU A 196 -0.65 -21.21 -2.17
N ALA A 197 -1.93 -20.83 -2.21
CA ALA A 197 -3.01 -21.54 -2.90
C ALA A 197 -3.34 -20.87 -4.26
N PRO A 198 -3.82 -21.60 -5.29
CA PRO A 198 -4.09 -23.03 -5.30
C PRO A 198 -2.80 -23.86 -5.31
N LEU A 199 -2.91 -25.00 -4.65
CA LEU A 199 -1.80 -25.83 -4.23
C LEU A 199 -1.19 -26.51 -5.46
N THR A 200 -0.10 -25.94 -5.95
CA THR A 200 0.77 -26.53 -6.98
C THR A 200 2.10 -26.92 -6.33
N TYR A 201 2.85 -27.86 -6.91
CA TYR A 201 4.18 -28.27 -6.39
C TYR A 201 5.26 -27.17 -6.48
N SER A 202 4.86 -25.91 -6.61
CA SER A 202 5.72 -24.76 -6.80
C SER A 202 6.26 -24.25 -5.47
N ASN A 203 7.57 -24.03 -5.39
CA ASN A 203 8.26 -23.55 -4.18
C ASN A 203 8.10 -22.02 -4.04
N GLN A 204 6.89 -21.57 -3.72
CA GLN A 204 6.52 -20.14 -3.71
C GLN A 204 5.95 -19.71 -2.35
N PRO A 205 6.78 -19.54 -1.31
CA PRO A 205 6.31 -19.10 -0.01
C PRO A 205 6.11 -17.57 0.06
N ASN A 206 5.05 -17.16 0.75
CA ASN A 206 4.90 -15.80 1.26
C ASN A 206 5.55 -15.69 2.64
N LEU A 207 6.23 -14.58 2.92
CA LEU A 207 6.70 -14.20 4.25
C LEU A 207 5.69 -13.27 4.91
N ASN A 208 5.14 -13.68 6.04
CA ASN A 208 4.07 -12.97 6.72
C ASN A 208 4.52 -12.51 8.10
N PHE A 209 4.25 -11.26 8.42
CA PHE A 209 4.34 -10.73 9.78
C PHE A 209 2.97 -10.85 10.42
N VAL A 210 2.88 -11.70 11.44
CA VAL A 210 1.64 -12.06 12.12
C VAL A 210 1.63 -11.38 13.48
N ILE A 211 0.56 -10.65 13.78
CA ILE A 211 0.34 -10.03 15.09
C ILE A 211 -1.12 -10.20 15.45
N GLY A 212 -1.36 -10.77 16.63
CA GLY A 212 -2.71 -11.04 17.12
C GLY A 212 -3.48 -11.99 16.23
N ASN A 213 -2.82 -13.11 15.88
CA ASN A 213 -3.36 -14.17 15.03
C ASN A 213 -3.87 -13.70 13.65
N GLN A 214 -3.37 -12.56 13.16
CA GLN A 214 -3.73 -11.97 11.86
C GLN A 214 -2.46 -11.61 11.07
N LYS A 215 -2.48 -11.81 9.74
CA LYS A 215 -1.39 -11.36 8.85
C LYS A 215 -1.51 -9.85 8.67
N ARG A 216 -0.60 -9.11 9.31
CA ARG A 216 -0.59 -7.64 9.24
C ARG A 216 0.23 -7.15 8.06
N MET A 217 1.27 -7.88 7.70
CA MET A 217 2.08 -7.59 6.52
C MET A 217 2.43 -8.89 5.81
N THR A 218 2.42 -8.85 4.48
CA THR A 218 2.64 -10.01 3.62
C THR A 218 3.65 -9.63 2.55
N LEU A 219 4.81 -10.27 2.51
CA LEU A 219 5.71 -10.24 1.36
C LEU A 219 5.50 -11.53 0.57
N THR A 220 4.89 -11.43 -0.60
CA THR A 220 4.63 -12.62 -1.42
C THR A 220 5.91 -13.16 -2.05
N PHE A 221 5.91 -14.43 -2.50
CA PHE A 221 7.04 -15.01 -3.26
C PHE A 221 7.46 -14.15 -4.46
N ASN A 222 6.48 -13.49 -5.09
CA ASN A 222 6.71 -12.60 -6.23
C ASN A 222 7.28 -11.24 -5.82
N GLY A 223 7.56 -11.00 -4.53
CA GLY A 223 8.12 -9.76 -4.00
C GLY A 223 7.12 -8.62 -3.82
N ASN A 224 5.81 -8.90 -3.76
CA ASN A 224 4.80 -7.88 -3.45
C ASN A 224 4.61 -7.74 -1.95
N PHE A 225 4.73 -6.51 -1.43
CA PHE A 225 4.58 -6.16 -0.03
C PHE A 225 3.19 -5.58 0.25
N GLY A 226 2.37 -6.32 0.98
CA GLY A 226 1.07 -5.92 1.48
C GLY A 226 1.17 -5.45 2.92
N VAL A 227 0.54 -4.33 3.25
CA VAL A 227 0.26 -3.90 4.61
C VAL A 227 -1.25 -3.87 4.77
N GLY A 228 -1.80 -4.69 5.67
CA GLY A 228 -3.25 -4.85 5.85
C GLY A 228 -3.99 -5.62 4.74
N THR A 229 -3.26 -6.25 3.80
CA THR A 229 -3.82 -7.20 2.82
C THR A 229 -2.93 -8.44 2.67
N GLU A 230 -3.56 -9.59 2.50
CA GLU A 230 -2.89 -10.85 2.15
C GLU A 230 -2.71 -11.04 0.64
N ASN A 231 -3.44 -10.25 -0.17
CA ASN A 231 -3.40 -10.27 -1.63
C ASN A 231 -3.00 -8.89 -2.16
N PRO A 232 -1.73 -8.46 -1.94
CA PRO A 232 -1.26 -7.20 -2.50
C PRO A 232 -1.32 -7.26 -4.03
N LEU A 233 -2.14 -6.39 -4.63
CA LEU A 233 -2.32 -6.29 -6.07
C LEU A 233 -1.08 -5.68 -6.76
N THR A 234 -0.21 -5.00 -6.01
CA THR A 234 1.00 -4.32 -6.49
C THR A 234 2.21 -4.59 -5.59
N LYS A 235 3.40 -4.10 -5.97
CA LYS A 235 4.64 -4.26 -5.17
C LYS A 235 4.54 -3.66 -3.77
N PHE A 236 3.73 -2.63 -3.60
CA PHE A 236 3.39 -2.05 -2.30
C PHE A 236 1.89 -1.74 -2.26
N SER A 237 1.12 -2.61 -1.63
CA SER A 237 -0.32 -2.41 -1.44
C SER A 237 -0.58 -2.18 0.03
N VAL A 238 -1.07 -0.99 0.38
CA VAL A 238 -1.60 -0.75 1.72
C VAL A 238 -3.11 -0.74 1.63
N VAL A 239 -3.72 -1.67 2.35
CA VAL A 239 -5.17 -1.85 2.37
C VAL A 239 -5.62 -1.68 3.82
N SER A 240 -6.49 -0.71 4.04
CA SER A 240 -7.14 -0.52 5.34
C SER A 240 -8.28 -1.53 5.45
N ALA A 241 -8.19 -2.48 6.39
CA ALA A 241 -9.32 -3.34 6.72
C ALA A 241 -10.35 -2.52 7.52
N GLY A 242 -11.49 -2.21 6.90
CA GLY A 242 -12.69 -1.74 7.61
C GLY A 242 -12.68 -0.29 8.14
N SER A 243 -11.78 0.59 7.71
CA SER A 243 -11.74 2.00 8.13
C SER A 243 -11.39 2.95 6.99
N SER A 244 -12.07 4.09 6.92
CA SER A 244 -11.92 5.19 5.95
C SER A 244 -10.62 6.01 6.10
N THR A 245 -9.65 5.55 6.89
CA THR A 245 -8.33 6.17 7.03
C THR A 245 -7.45 5.94 5.79
N PRO A 246 -6.63 6.93 5.36
CA PRO A 246 -5.74 6.74 4.23
C PRO A 246 -4.79 5.58 4.53
N SER A 247 -4.63 4.69 3.57
CA SER A 247 -3.74 3.56 3.71
C SER A 247 -2.26 3.99 3.79
N LEU A 248 -1.93 5.24 3.47
CA LEU A 248 -0.58 5.76 3.50
C LEU A 248 -0.56 7.25 3.91
N LEU A 249 0.06 7.57 5.05
CA LEU A 249 0.23 8.94 5.59
C LEU A 249 1.72 9.28 5.72
N TRP A 250 2.19 10.34 5.06
CA TRP A 250 3.58 10.81 5.13
C TRP A 250 3.62 12.17 5.86
N GLN A 251 4.15 12.19 7.08
CA GLN A 251 4.22 13.38 7.96
C GLN A 251 5.67 13.84 8.16
N SER A 252 5.87 15.14 8.31
CA SER A 252 7.17 15.70 8.74
C SER A 252 7.39 15.49 10.25
N SER A 253 8.64 15.63 10.72
CA SER A 253 9.02 15.47 12.14
C SER A 253 8.36 16.49 13.08
N ALA A 254 7.71 17.53 12.55
CA ALA A 254 6.94 18.53 13.30
C ALA A 254 5.42 18.27 13.29
N GLY A 255 4.97 17.12 12.77
CA GLY A 255 3.55 16.73 12.78
C GLY A 255 2.68 17.36 11.68
N ALA A 256 3.25 18.11 10.73
CA ALA A 256 2.51 18.60 9.56
C ALA A 256 2.46 17.54 8.44
N PRO A 257 1.29 17.29 7.81
CA PRO A 257 1.17 16.35 6.69
C PRO A 257 1.92 16.88 5.46
N VAL A 258 2.73 16.03 4.80
CA VAL A 258 3.56 16.40 3.63
C VAL A 258 2.96 15.88 2.32
N ALA A 259 2.22 14.74 2.34
CA ALA A 259 1.39 14.25 1.24
C ALA A 259 0.37 13.19 1.72
N SER A 260 -0.82 13.15 1.12
CA SER A 260 -1.87 12.12 1.28
C SER A 260 -2.22 11.50 -0.09
N PHE A 261 -2.33 10.17 -0.21
CA PHE A 261 -2.40 9.43 -1.49
C PHE A 261 -3.82 9.09 -2.03
N PHE A 262 -3.88 8.80 -3.33
CA PHE A 262 -5.03 8.64 -4.23
C PHE A 262 -5.56 7.19 -4.34
N GLY A 263 -6.80 7.02 -4.82
CA GLY A 263 -7.42 5.72 -5.14
C GLY A 263 -7.63 5.50 -6.64
N GLU A 264 -7.33 4.29 -7.13
CA GLU A 264 -7.65 3.82 -8.48
C GLU A 264 -9.05 3.17 -8.51
N ASN A 265 -9.86 3.50 -9.52
CA ASN A 265 -11.03 2.72 -9.91
C ASN A 265 -10.92 2.42 -11.41
N SER A 266 -11.21 1.19 -11.82
CA SER A 266 -10.98 0.63 -13.17
C SER A 266 -11.77 1.28 -14.32
N ALA A 267 -12.33 2.48 -14.13
CA ALA A 267 -13.20 3.17 -15.08
C ALA A 267 -12.87 4.67 -15.31
N GLY A 268 -11.68 5.17 -14.93
CA GLY A 268 -11.20 6.49 -15.38
C GLY A 268 -10.43 7.31 -14.32
N ASN A 269 -9.26 7.81 -14.70
CA ASN A 269 -8.25 8.42 -13.82
C ASN A 269 -8.61 9.84 -13.35
N ALA A 270 -8.42 10.13 -12.07
CA ALA A 270 -8.30 11.49 -11.54
C ALA A 270 -7.36 11.49 -10.32
N ASP A 271 -6.28 12.27 -10.39
CA ASP A 271 -5.38 12.52 -9.27
C ASP A 271 -5.82 13.81 -8.55
N MET A 272 -6.35 13.68 -7.32
CA MET A 272 -6.58 14.78 -6.36
C MET A 272 -5.38 15.04 -5.41
N ILE A 273 -4.62 16.11 -5.61
CA ILE A 273 -3.55 16.56 -4.70
C ILE A 273 -4.07 17.72 -3.84
N ASN A 274 -4.24 17.50 -2.53
CA ASN A 274 -4.45 18.58 -1.56
C ASN A 274 -3.10 19.17 -1.13
N GLY A 275 -2.77 20.37 -1.59
CA GLY A 275 -1.57 21.10 -1.16
C GLY A 275 -1.88 22.04 0.01
N PHE A 276 -1.35 21.75 1.20
CA PHE A 276 -1.34 22.69 2.33
C PHE A 276 -0.07 23.55 2.26
N ALA A 277 -0.22 24.87 2.28
CA ALA A 277 0.91 25.79 2.34
C ALA A 277 0.73 26.76 3.53
N SER A 278 1.65 26.71 4.49
CA SER A 278 1.86 27.77 5.47
C SER A 278 3.15 28.50 5.09
N SER A 279 3.06 29.77 4.70
CA SER A 279 4.25 30.58 4.40
C SER A 279 4.12 31.97 5.02
N ALA A 280 5.24 32.53 5.47
CA ALA A 280 5.34 33.92 5.95
C ALA A 280 5.33 34.96 4.80
N SER A 281 5.19 34.53 3.54
CA SER A 281 5.16 35.40 2.35
C SER A 281 3.73 35.49 1.78
N SER A 282 3.36 36.65 1.21
CA SER A 282 2.07 36.86 0.52
C SER A 282 1.95 36.14 -0.83
N SER A 283 3.02 35.48 -1.29
CA SER A 283 3.09 34.84 -2.61
C SER A 283 2.79 33.34 -2.59
N ALA A 284 3.01 32.64 -1.47
CA ALA A 284 2.58 31.26 -1.36
C ALA A 284 1.10 31.20 -0.98
N ARG A 285 0.33 30.41 -1.73
CA ARG A 285 -1.09 30.18 -1.47
C ARG A 285 -1.36 28.68 -1.38
N PRO A 286 -2.25 28.24 -0.47
CA PRO A 286 -2.74 26.87 -0.51
C PRO A 286 -3.44 26.64 -1.85
N VAL A 287 -3.22 25.47 -2.45
CA VAL A 287 -3.78 25.12 -3.76
C VAL A 287 -4.47 23.78 -3.66
N TYR A 288 -5.71 23.76 -4.11
CA TYR A 288 -6.39 22.54 -4.48
C TYR A 288 -6.04 22.23 -5.94
N MET A 289 -5.29 21.14 -6.18
CA MET A 289 -4.81 20.81 -7.52
C MET A 289 -5.41 19.50 -8.00
N ILE A 290 -6.21 19.58 -9.06
CA ILE A 290 -6.66 18.40 -9.80
C ILE A 290 -5.76 18.25 -11.03
N ARG A 291 -5.26 17.04 -11.27
CA ARG A 291 -4.52 16.72 -12.47
C ARG A 291 -5.18 15.53 -13.15
N ARG A 292 -5.24 15.60 -14.48
CA ARG A 292 -5.65 14.49 -15.31
C ARG A 292 -4.70 14.34 -16.48
N SER A 293 -4.39 13.10 -16.78
CA SER A 293 -3.88 12.65 -18.06
C SER A 293 -4.76 11.49 -18.54
N ARG A 294 -4.72 11.21 -19.85
CA ARG A 294 -5.17 9.91 -20.38
C ARG A 294 -4.07 8.87 -20.17
N GLY A 295 -4.26 7.63 -20.60
CA GLY A 295 -3.27 6.57 -20.42
C GLY A 295 -3.20 6.07 -18.97
N THR A 296 -2.01 5.68 -18.50
CA THR A 296 -1.77 5.19 -17.13
C THR A 296 -0.85 6.14 -16.37
N LEU A 297 -0.77 6.04 -15.03
CA LEU A 297 0.20 6.82 -14.24
C LEU A 297 1.66 6.61 -14.71
N SER A 298 1.98 5.41 -15.20
CA SER A 298 3.29 5.06 -15.76
C SER A 298 3.49 5.48 -17.22
N SER A 299 2.41 5.80 -17.95
CA SER A 299 2.43 6.21 -19.35
C SER A 299 1.29 7.20 -19.64
N PRO A 300 1.43 8.46 -19.17
CA PRO A 300 0.40 9.46 -19.35
C PRO A 300 0.31 9.87 -20.82
N GLN A 301 -0.91 9.92 -21.34
CA GLN A 301 -1.23 10.46 -22.66
C GLN A 301 -1.83 11.86 -22.50
N ALA A 302 -1.65 12.68 -23.54
CA ALA A 302 -2.28 13.99 -23.61
C ALA A 302 -3.80 13.84 -23.50
N VAL A 303 -4.40 14.77 -22.76
CA VAL A 303 -5.85 14.98 -22.77
C VAL A 303 -6.29 15.44 -24.17
N GLN A 304 -7.57 15.21 -24.49
CA GLN A 304 -8.22 15.57 -25.75
C GLN A 304 -9.30 16.61 -25.50
N THR A 305 -9.70 17.34 -26.55
CA THR A 305 -10.83 18.28 -26.47
C THR A 305 -12.07 17.54 -25.99
N GLY A 306 -12.79 18.13 -25.02
CA GLY A 306 -13.93 17.52 -24.34
C GLY A 306 -13.57 16.73 -23.07
N ASP A 307 -12.28 16.53 -22.77
CA ASP A 307 -11.89 15.86 -21.52
C ASP A 307 -12.19 16.72 -20.30
N TYR A 308 -12.88 16.13 -19.33
CA TYR A 308 -13.00 16.68 -17.98
C TYR A 308 -11.69 16.46 -17.23
N LEU A 309 -10.96 17.52 -16.88
CA LEU A 309 -9.75 17.48 -16.06
C LEU A 309 -10.05 17.22 -14.58
N GLY A 310 -11.23 17.64 -14.14
CA GLY A 310 -11.68 17.55 -12.77
C GLY A 310 -12.97 18.31 -12.57
N ALA A 311 -13.66 18.03 -11.47
CA ALA A 311 -14.87 18.75 -11.13
C ALA A 311 -15.05 18.88 -9.63
N LEU A 312 -15.72 19.96 -9.24
CA LEU A 312 -16.33 20.13 -7.92
C LEU A 312 -17.82 19.78 -8.08
N ILE A 313 -18.20 18.60 -7.61
CA ILE A 313 -19.54 18.05 -7.86
C ILE A 313 -20.37 18.07 -6.57
N GLY A 314 -21.55 18.67 -6.66
CA GLY A 314 -22.60 18.53 -5.65
C GLY A 314 -23.46 17.31 -5.96
N SER A 315 -23.50 16.35 -5.03
CA SER A 315 -24.32 15.14 -5.14
C SER A 315 -25.35 15.07 -4.02
N GLY A 316 -26.63 14.96 -4.38
CA GLY A 316 -27.73 14.82 -3.42
C GLY A 316 -28.30 13.41 -3.43
N TYR A 317 -28.62 12.86 -2.25
CA TYR A 317 -29.31 11.57 -2.13
C TYR A 317 -30.82 11.77 -2.24
N ASP A 318 -31.47 11.05 -3.16
CA ASP A 318 -32.91 11.20 -3.44
C ASP A 318 -33.81 10.21 -2.68
N GLY A 319 -33.23 9.39 -1.80
CA GLY A 319 -33.93 8.30 -1.11
C GLY A 319 -33.58 6.91 -1.65
N ALA A 320 -32.98 6.82 -2.84
CA ALA A 320 -32.51 5.56 -3.44
C ALA A 320 -31.09 5.66 -4.03
N ASN A 321 -30.74 6.78 -4.66
CA ASN A 321 -29.46 6.99 -5.34
C ASN A 321 -28.89 8.38 -5.05
N PHE A 322 -27.57 8.50 -5.20
CA PHE A 322 -26.91 9.79 -5.29
C PHE A 322 -27.05 10.35 -6.71
N ALA A 323 -27.53 11.58 -6.83
CA ALA A 323 -27.71 12.28 -8.10
C ALA A 323 -26.78 13.49 -8.20
N ASN A 324 -25.92 13.48 -9.22
CA ASN A 324 -24.99 14.57 -9.54
C ASN A 324 -25.70 15.61 -10.43
N ARG A 325 -26.32 16.61 -9.81
CA ARG A 325 -27.14 17.59 -10.54
C ARG A 325 -26.48 18.95 -10.75
N ALA A 326 -25.41 19.26 -10.01
CA ALA A 326 -24.70 20.51 -10.14
C ALA A 326 -23.18 20.31 -9.99
N ASP A 327 -22.41 21.00 -10.81
CA ASP A 327 -20.95 21.00 -10.70
C ASP A 327 -20.28 22.22 -11.33
N ILE A 328 -19.04 22.42 -10.90
CA ILE A 328 -18.05 23.24 -11.57
C ILE A 328 -17.02 22.28 -12.16
N SER A 329 -16.96 22.22 -13.49
CA SER A 329 -16.05 21.33 -14.21
C SER A 329 -14.96 22.11 -14.92
N PHE A 330 -13.75 21.56 -14.88
CA PHE A 330 -12.61 22.01 -15.68
C PHE A 330 -12.53 21.10 -16.90
N ILE A 331 -12.69 21.66 -18.11
CA ILE A 331 -12.82 20.88 -19.35
C ILE A 331 -11.82 21.39 -20.38
N VAL A 332 -11.17 20.49 -21.09
CA VAL A 332 -10.31 20.85 -22.23
C VAL A 332 -11.18 21.33 -23.38
N ASP A 333 -11.04 22.59 -23.80
CA ASP A 333 -11.95 23.24 -24.74
C ASP A 333 -11.31 23.71 -26.05
N GLY A 334 -10.13 23.17 -26.37
CA GLY A 334 -9.43 23.46 -27.62
C GLY A 334 -8.42 22.38 -27.98
N ALA A 335 -7.71 22.58 -29.10
CA ALA A 335 -6.65 21.68 -29.56
C ALA A 335 -5.44 21.74 -28.62
N ILE A 336 -4.84 20.58 -28.35
CA ILE A 336 -3.78 20.41 -27.37
C ILE A 336 -2.43 20.36 -28.07
N SER A 337 -1.46 21.09 -27.53
CA SER A 337 -0.04 20.98 -27.90
C SER A 337 0.83 21.02 -26.65
N PRO A 338 2.14 20.71 -26.72
CA PRO A 338 3.02 20.79 -25.55
C PRO A 338 2.93 22.16 -24.87
N ASN A 339 2.76 22.16 -23.54
CA ASN A 339 2.56 23.36 -22.71
C ASN A 339 1.31 24.20 -23.03
N TYR A 340 0.38 23.68 -23.81
CA TYR A 340 -0.83 24.38 -24.22
C TYR A 340 -2.04 23.43 -24.12
N VAL A 341 -2.79 23.60 -23.04
CA VAL A 341 -4.03 22.85 -22.78
C VAL A 341 -5.15 23.88 -22.57
N PRO A 342 -5.82 24.31 -23.65
CA PRO A 342 -6.96 25.22 -23.53
C PRO A 342 -7.99 24.60 -22.60
N THR A 343 -8.26 25.28 -21.50
CA THR A 343 -9.16 24.77 -20.45
C THR A 343 -10.24 25.79 -20.19
N ALA A 344 -11.49 25.34 -20.25
CA ALA A 344 -12.65 26.07 -19.80
C ALA A 344 -13.04 25.71 -18.37
N ILE A 345 -13.76 26.64 -17.75
CA ILE A 345 -14.50 26.40 -16.51
C ILE A 345 -15.98 26.44 -16.87
N SER A 346 -16.68 25.33 -16.70
CA SER A 346 -18.12 25.21 -16.96
C SER A 346 -18.90 25.08 -15.66
N PHE A 347 -20.01 25.79 -15.56
CA PHE A 347 -20.97 25.72 -14.48
C PHE A 347 -22.23 25.04 -14.99
N SER A 348 -22.49 23.86 -14.45
CA SER A 348 -23.60 23.02 -14.90
C SER A 348 -24.61 22.82 -13.78
N ASN A 349 -25.89 22.87 -14.11
CA ASN A 349 -26.97 22.45 -13.21
C ASN A 349 -28.17 21.87 -13.97
N GLY A 350 -29.09 21.25 -13.26
CA GLY A 350 -30.37 20.80 -13.83
C GLY A 350 -31.29 20.14 -12.82
N ASP A 351 -32.55 20.00 -13.19
CA ASP A 351 -33.59 19.33 -12.42
C ASP A 351 -33.57 17.80 -12.62
N VAL A 352 -33.61 17.35 -13.87
CA VAL A 352 -33.62 15.94 -14.29
C VAL A 352 -32.36 15.59 -15.05
N THR A 353 -31.91 16.47 -15.94
CA THR A 353 -30.67 16.31 -16.71
C THR A 353 -29.76 17.48 -16.44
N ARG A 354 -28.49 17.20 -16.18
CA ARG A 354 -27.48 18.23 -16.01
C ARG A 354 -27.21 18.94 -17.34
N VAL A 355 -27.27 20.27 -17.34
CA VAL A 355 -27.00 21.11 -18.51
C VAL A 355 -25.98 22.19 -18.15
N GLU A 356 -25.03 22.45 -19.05
CA GLU A 356 -24.11 23.58 -18.93
C GLU A 356 -24.88 24.91 -19.06
N ARG A 357 -24.83 25.75 -18.02
CA ARG A 357 -25.54 27.03 -17.98
C ARG A 357 -24.64 28.21 -18.27
N MET A 358 -23.39 28.12 -17.82
CA MET A 358 -22.40 29.16 -17.99
C MET A 358 -21.03 28.54 -18.24
N ARG A 359 -20.22 29.21 -19.05
CA ARG A 359 -18.83 28.81 -19.27
C ARG A 359 -17.91 30.03 -19.31
N ILE A 360 -16.68 29.82 -18.90
CA ILE A 360 -15.54 30.68 -19.26
C ILE A 360 -14.63 29.83 -20.13
N SER A 361 -14.51 30.22 -21.39
CA SER A 361 -13.70 29.53 -22.39
C SER A 361 -12.21 29.81 -22.18
N SER A 362 -11.32 28.99 -22.72
CA SER A 362 -9.86 29.20 -22.63
C SER A 362 -9.36 30.52 -23.23
N ASN A 363 -10.10 31.10 -24.17
CA ASN A 363 -9.83 32.42 -24.73
C ASN A 363 -10.40 33.58 -23.89
N GLY A 364 -10.95 33.29 -22.70
CA GLY A 364 -11.53 34.26 -21.78
C GLY A 364 -12.99 34.62 -22.03
N LYS A 365 -13.59 34.13 -23.12
CA LYS A 365 -14.99 34.44 -23.46
C LYS A 365 -15.97 33.76 -22.52
N VAL A 366 -16.94 34.54 -22.02
CA VAL A 366 -18.00 34.07 -21.13
C VAL A 366 -19.27 33.79 -21.93
N GLY A 367 -19.78 32.56 -21.83
CA GLY A 367 -21.06 32.17 -22.41
C GLY A 367 -22.10 31.94 -21.31
N ILE A 368 -23.32 32.46 -21.48
CA ILE A 368 -24.48 32.13 -20.65
C ILE A 368 -25.58 31.58 -21.57
N GLY A 369 -26.01 30.33 -21.33
CA GLY A 369 -26.97 29.62 -22.18
C GLY A 369 -26.40 29.18 -23.54
N THR A 370 -25.08 29.27 -23.74
CA THR A 370 -24.37 28.81 -24.94
C THR A 370 -23.01 28.23 -24.57
N GLN A 371 -22.58 27.18 -25.29
CA GLN A 371 -21.26 26.58 -25.17
C GLN A 371 -20.22 27.22 -26.11
N SER A 372 -20.66 28.08 -27.02
CA SER A 372 -19.83 28.68 -28.07
C SER A 372 -20.00 30.20 -28.05
N PRO A 373 -19.47 30.91 -27.04
CA PRO A 373 -19.51 32.36 -27.03
C PRO A 373 -18.68 32.94 -28.19
N ASP A 374 -19.30 33.80 -28.98
CA ASP A 374 -18.73 34.51 -30.11
C ASP A 374 -18.11 35.85 -29.72
N GLU A 375 -18.51 36.44 -28.59
CA GLU A 375 -17.99 37.68 -28.01
C GLU A 375 -17.43 37.46 -26.60
N MET A 376 -16.80 38.48 -26.01
CA MET A 376 -16.29 38.41 -24.62
C MET A 376 -17.37 38.02 -23.62
N LEU A 377 -18.61 38.45 -23.86
CA LEU A 377 -19.80 38.00 -23.14
C LEU A 377 -20.91 37.72 -24.16
N THR A 378 -21.28 36.46 -24.34
CA THR A 378 -22.42 36.04 -25.15
C THR A 378 -23.52 35.50 -24.24
N VAL A 379 -24.71 36.10 -24.31
CA VAL A 379 -25.90 35.63 -23.59
C VAL A 379 -26.93 35.15 -24.61
N ASN A 380 -27.14 33.83 -24.67
CA ASN A 380 -28.20 33.24 -25.49
C ASN A 380 -29.54 33.28 -24.74
N GLY A 381 -30.10 34.49 -24.63
CA GLY A 381 -31.30 34.74 -23.86
C GLY A 381 -31.53 36.23 -23.61
N LYS A 382 -32.44 36.54 -22.67
CA LYS A 382 -32.75 37.92 -22.29
C LYS A 382 -31.90 38.35 -21.10
N VAL A 383 -31.37 39.58 -21.16
CA VAL A 383 -30.72 40.24 -20.03
C VAL A 383 -31.70 41.24 -19.41
N HIS A 384 -32.03 41.08 -18.13
CA HIS A 384 -32.79 42.07 -17.36
C HIS A 384 -31.81 42.87 -16.51
N THR A 385 -31.69 44.16 -16.81
CA THR A 385 -30.82 45.09 -16.09
C THR A 385 -31.57 46.39 -15.79
N LYS A 386 -31.11 47.12 -14.77
CA LYS A 386 -31.63 48.46 -14.45
C LYS A 386 -31.07 49.52 -15.38
N GLU A 387 -29.81 49.37 -15.81
CA GLU A 387 -29.10 50.34 -16.65
C GLU A 387 -28.03 49.63 -17.49
N VAL A 388 -27.74 50.20 -18.66
CA VAL A 388 -26.60 49.84 -19.51
C VAL A 388 -25.88 51.13 -19.91
N LYS A 389 -24.62 51.25 -19.49
CA LYS A 389 -23.72 52.30 -19.98
C LYS A 389 -22.85 51.72 -21.09
N VAL A 390 -22.90 52.31 -22.28
CA VAL A 390 -22.10 51.89 -23.45
C VAL A 390 -21.07 52.98 -23.73
N ASP A 391 -19.81 52.69 -23.46
CA ASP A 391 -18.70 53.58 -23.80
C ASP A 391 -18.29 53.35 -25.26
N LEU A 392 -18.62 54.29 -26.14
CA LEU A 392 -18.25 54.25 -27.55
C LEU A 392 -17.08 55.19 -27.81
N ASN A 393 -16.12 54.74 -28.63
CA ASN A 393 -15.08 55.61 -29.19
C ASN A 393 -15.56 56.35 -30.45
N ILE A 394 -16.85 56.72 -30.49
CA ILE A 394 -17.46 57.44 -31.61
C ILE A 394 -17.82 58.84 -31.09
N PRO A 395 -17.36 59.93 -31.74
CA PRO A 395 -17.76 61.27 -31.33
C PRO A 395 -19.27 61.45 -31.49
N ALA A 396 -19.88 62.15 -30.53
CA ALA A 396 -21.27 62.57 -30.64
C ALA A 396 -21.53 63.32 -31.96
N PRO A 397 -22.71 63.17 -32.56
CA PRO A 397 -22.99 63.66 -33.91
C PRO A 397 -23.08 65.19 -34.06
N ASP A 398 -22.79 65.97 -33.01
CA ASP A 398 -22.76 67.45 -32.98
C ASP A 398 -22.03 68.11 -34.16
N TYR A 399 -21.15 67.38 -34.86
CA TYR A 399 -20.55 67.83 -36.11
C TYR A 399 -21.58 68.17 -37.20
N VAL A 400 -22.80 67.64 -37.13
CA VAL A 400 -23.93 67.96 -38.03
C VAL A 400 -24.25 69.45 -38.01
N PHE A 401 -24.01 70.13 -36.88
CA PHE A 401 -24.23 71.57 -36.73
C PHE A 401 -23.07 72.45 -37.22
N LYS A 402 -21.94 71.87 -37.63
CA LYS A 402 -20.80 72.64 -38.13
C LYS A 402 -21.08 73.15 -39.54
N ALA A 403 -20.60 74.35 -39.86
CA ALA A 403 -20.77 74.94 -41.20
C ALA A 403 -20.16 74.11 -42.35
N SER A 404 -19.19 73.25 -42.04
CA SER A 404 -18.58 72.32 -43.00
C SER A 404 -19.45 71.07 -43.27
N TYR A 405 -20.50 70.83 -42.50
CA TYR A 405 -21.38 69.68 -42.69
C TYR A 405 -22.27 69.88 -43.91
N LYS A 406 -22.22 68.92 -44.84
CA LYS A 406 -23.06 68.91 -46.04
C LYS A 406 -24.35 68.14 -45.75
N LEU A 407 -25.37 68.85 -45.29
CA LEU A 407 -26.72 68.29 -45.17
C LEU A 407 -27.24 67.95 -46.57
N ARG A 408 -27.70 66.71 -46.76
CA ARG A 408 -28.35 66.28 -48.02
C ARG A 408 -29.64 67.08 -48.22
N THR A 409 -30.14 67.20 -49.44
CA THR A 409 -31.48 67.79 -49.63
C THR A 409 -32.57 66.75 -49.34
N LEU A 410 -33.78 67.19 -48.99
CA LEU A 410 -34.92 66.28 -48.82
C LEU A 410 -35.26 65.51 -50.12
N GLU A 411 -34.97 66.08 -51.28
CA GLU A 411 -35.14 65.43 -52.59
C GLU A 411 -34.13 64.28 -52.77
N GLU A 412 -32.87 64.50 -52.40
CA GLU A 412 -31.83 63.46 -52.41
C GLU A 412 -32.15 62.34 -51.42
N VAL A 413 -32.62 62.69 -50.22
CA VAL A 413 -33.04 61.72 -49.20
C VAL A 413 -34.23 60.90 -49.71
N ASN A 414 -35.25 61.54 -50.30
CA ASN A 414 -36.41 60.85 -50.86
C ASN A 414 -36.00 59.89 -51.99
N LYS A 415 -35.12 60.33 -52.91
CA LYS A 415 -34.58 59.48 -53.97
C LYS A 415 -33.84 58.27 -53.42
N TYR A 416 -33.06 58.44 -52.34
CA TYR A 416 -32.36 57.35 -51.68
C TYR A 416 -33.35 56.36 -51.05
N ILE A 417 -34.37 56.83 -50.35
CA ILE A 417 -35.41 55.98 -49.74
C ILE A 417 -36.15 55.17 -50.82
N GLN A 418 -36.53 55.80 -51.94
CA GLN A 418 -37.20 55.11 -53.05
C GLN A 418 -36.32 54.00 -53.67
N SER A 419 -35.00 54.18 -53.65
CA SER A 419 -34.06 53.21 -54.23
C SER A 419 -33.65 52.11 -53.26
N ASN A 420 -33.56 52.38 -51.95
CA ASN A 420 -32.97 51.48 -50.96
C ASN A 420 -33.95 51.00 -49.87
N GLY A 421 -35.11 51.66 -49.70
CA GLY A 421 -36.13 51.28 -48.72
C GLY A 421 -35.81 51.64 -47.26
N HIS A 422 -34.72 52.37 -46.99
CA HIS A 422 -34.34 52.82 -45.66
C HIS A 422 -33.67 54.20 -45.70
N LEU A 423 -33.49 54.82 -44.52
CA LEU A 423 -32.80 56.11 -44.40
C LEU A 423 -31.30 55.97 -44.72
N PRO A 424 -30.66 57.02 -45.28
CA PRO A 424 -29.21 57.06 -45.42
C PRO A 424 -28.49 56.82 -44.09
N ASP A 425 -27.37 56.10 -44.13
CA ASP A 425 -26.51 55.75 -42.99
C ASP A 425 -27.14 54.81 -41.94
N VAL A 426 -28.45 54.54 -42.01
CA VAL A 426 -29.13 53.56 -41.16
C VAL A 426 -29.11 52.21 -41.89
N PRO A 427 -28.68 51.10 -41.25
CA PRO A 427 -28.68 49.79 -41.88
C PRO A 427 -30.10 49.36 -42.31
N SER A 428 -30.17 48.52 -43.34
CA SER A 428 -31.45 47.94 -43.76
C SER A 428 -31.99 46.96 -42.71
N ALA A 429 -33.30 46.71 -42.72
CA ALA A 429 -33.92 45.71 -41.83
C ALA A 429 -33.29 44.31 -42.02
N GLN A 430 -33.01 43.92 -43.26
CA GLN A 430 -32.35 42.66 -43.57
C GLN A 430 -30.95 42.58 -42.96
N THR A 431 -30.18 43.67 -43.01
CA THR A 431 -28.85 43.75 -42.39
C THR A 431 -28.94 43.62 -40.87
N MET A 432 -29.94 44.25 -40.23
CA MET A 432 -30.16 44.17 -38.79
C MET A 432 -30.63 42.78 -38.33
N GLU A 433 -31.47 42.10 -39.12
CA GLU A 433 -31.91 40.74 -38.82
C GLU A 433 -30.75 39.73 -38.90
N GLN A 434 -29.85 39.90 -39.87
CA GLN A 434 -28.72 39.01 -40.07
C GLN A 434 -27.59 39.22 -39.05
N ASN A 435 -27.26 40.48 -38.75
CA ASN A 435 -26.08 40.83 -37.96
C ASN A 435 -26.40 41.31 -36.53
N GLY A 436 -27.68 41.45 -36.19
CA GLY A 436 -28.10 42.09 -34.95
C GLY A 436 -28.01 43.61 -34.99
N VAL A 437 -28.26 44.24 -33.84
CA VAL A 437 -28.25 45.71 -33.69
C VAL A 437 -27.28 46.10 -32.57
N ASN A 438 -26.23 46.84 -32.94
CA ASN A 438 -25.33 47.47 -31.98
C ASN A 438 -26.04 48.67 -31.33
N ILE A 439 -26.55 48.48 -30.10
CA ILE A 439 -27.38 49.47 -29.40
C ILE A 439 -26.69 50.85 -29.33
N GLY A 440 -25.39 50.88 -29.02
CA GLY A 440 -24.64 52.13 -28.93
C GLY A 440 -24.55 52.87 -30.26
N GLU A 441 -24.08 52.19 -31.31
CA GLU A 441 -23.93 52.77 -32.65
C GLU A 441 -25.27 53.20 -33.22
N MET A 442 -26.30 52.36 -33.07
CA MET A 442 -27.65 52.66 -33.50
C MET A 442 -28.21 53.89 -32.79
N ASN A 443 -28.00 54.04 -31.47
CA ASN A 443 -28.40 55.23 -30.73
C ASN A 443 -27.67 56.49 -31.22
N MET A 444 -26.38 56.40 -31.56
CA MET A 444 -25.63 57.53 -32.14
C MET A 444 -26.11 57.89 -33.54
N GLN A 445 -26.43 56.90 -34.38
CA GLN A 445 -27.01 57.11 -35.71
C GLN A 445 -28.40 57.75 -35.61
N LEU A 446 -29.24 57.27 -34.69
CA LEU A 446 -30.56 57.86 -34.43
C LEU A 446 -30.43 59.32 -33.96
N LEU A 447 -29.48 59.61 -33.06
CA LEU A 447 -29.20 60.98 -32.63
C LEU A 447 -28.79 61.87 -33.80
N LYS A 448 -27.88 61.40 -34.67
CA LYS A 448 -27.51 62.11 -35.91
C LYS A 448 -28.74 62.44 -36.77
N LYS A 449 -29.65 61.48 -36.95
CA LYS A 449 -30.87 61.69 -37.76
C LYS A 449 -31.82 62.68 -37.11
N VAL A 450 -31.94 62.70 -35.78
CA VAL A 450 -32.72 63.71 -35.05
C VAL A 450 -32.13 65.11 -35.24
N GLU A 451 -30.80 65.25 -35.23
CA GLU A 451 -30.13 66.54 -35.49
C GLU A 451 -30.31 67.01 -36.94
N GLU A 452 -30.18 66.12 -37.92
CA GLU A 452 -30.47 66.43 -39.34
C GLU A 452 -31.93 66.85 -39.55
N LEU A 453 -32.88 66.12 -38.94
CA LEU A 453 -34.30 66.48 -38.95
C LEU A 453 -34.55 67.85 -38.33
N THR A 454 -33.82 68.18 -37.27
CA THR A 454 -33.89 69.51 -36.63
C THR A 454 -33.41 70.61 -37.58
N LEU A 455 -32.33 70.38 -38.34
CA LEU A 455 -31.88 71.33 -39.36
C LEU A 455 -32.89 71.52 -40.49
N TYR A 456 -33.50 70.45 -41.00
CA TYR A 456 -34.57 70.57 -42.01
C TYR A 456 -35.77 71.36 -41.46
N LEU A 457 -36.17 71.14 -40.21
CA LEU A 457 -37.26 71.88 -39.56
C LEU A 457 -36.93 73.38 -39.42
N ILE A 458 -35.70 73.72 -39.06
CA ILE A 458 -35.24 75.12 -38.98
C ILE A 458 -35.27 75.77 -40.36
N GLU A 459 -34.81 75.07 -41.40
CA GLU A 459 -34.85 75.55 -42.78
C GLU A 459 -36.29 75.76 -43.25
N GLU A 460 -37.16 74.80 -42.97
CA GLU A 460 -38.57 74.85 -43.35
C GLU A 460 -39.31 75.98 -42.62
N GLN A 461 -39.02 76.21 -41.34
CA GLN A 461 -39.55 77.34 -40.58
C GLN A 461 -39.09 78.69 -41.18
N LYS A 462 -37.84 78.80 -41.61
CA LYS A 462 -37.33 79.99 -42.31
C LYS A 462 -38.08 80.22 -43.62
N LYS A 463 -38.26 79.17 -44.43
CA LYS A 463 -39.03 79.23 -45.68
C LYS A 463 -40.48 79.65 -45.42
N ARG A 464 -41.14 79.07 -44.42
CA ARG A 464 -42.51 79.43 -44.03
C ARG A 464 -42.62 80.89 -43.61
N HIS A 465 -41.70 81.38 -42.79
CA HIS A 465 -41.69 82.79 -42.38
C HIS A 465 -41.45 83.73 -43.58
N GLU A 466 -40.59 83.35 -44.52
CA GLU A 466 -40.40 84.12 -45.75
C GLU A 466 -41.66 84.14 -46.62
N LEU A 467 -42.34 82.99 -46.75
CA LEU A 467 -43.63 82.87 -47.43
C LEU A 467 -44.71 83.73 -46.78
N GLU A 468 -44.86 83.68 -45.45
CA GLU A 468 -45.79 84.53 -44.68
C GLU A 468 -45.50 86.02 -44.88
N ASN A 469 -44.23 86.41 -44.85
CA ASN A 469 -43.83 87.80 -45.10
C ASN A 469 -44.12 88.23 -46.55
N ARG A 470 -43.92 87.34 -47.53
CA ARG A 470 -44.29 87.59 -48.93
C ARG A 470 -45.80 87.70 -49.10
N LEU A 471 -46.58 86.84 -48.46
CA LEU A 471 -48.05 86.89 -48.45
C LEU A 471 -48.54 88.23 -47.87
N LYS A 472 -48.05 88.62 -46.70
CA LYS A 472 -48.40 89.91 -46.07
C LYS A 472 -48.07 91.11 -46.96
N LYS A 473 -46.94 91.06 -47.69
CA LYS A 473 -46.59 92.10 -48.68
C LYS A 473 -47.53 92.10 -49.89
N MET A 474 -47.96 90.93 -50.38
CA MET A 474 -48.93 90.83 -51.48
C MET A 474 -50.32 91.32 -51.06
N GLU A 475 -50.79 90.95 -49.87
CA GLU A 475 -52.05 91.45 -49.31
C GLU A 475 -52.05 92.98 -49.17
N LEU A 476 -50.95 93.57 -48.68
CA LEU A 476 -50.79 95.02 -48.60
C LEU A 476 -50.82 95.70 -49.97
N LYS A 477 -50.25 95.07 -51.01
CA LYS A 477 -50.28 95.58 -52.39
C LYS A 477 -51.71 95.52 -52.97
N LEU A 478 -52.41 94.40 -52.79
CA LEU A 478 -53.81 94.26 -53.23
C LEU A 478 -54.73 95.29 -52.56
N LYS A 479 -54.56 95.51 -51.25
CA LYS A 479 -55.34 96.51 -50.49
C LYS A 479 -55.08 97.96 -50.93
N LYS A 480 -53.91 98.23 -51.52
CA LYS A 480 -53.56 99.52 -52.14
C LYS A 480 -54.06 99.67 -53.58
N SER A 481 -54.28 98.58 -54.31
CA SER A 481 -54.84 98.62 -55.68
C SER A 481 -56.37 98.53 -55.75
N SER A 482 -57.02 98.17 -54.64
CA SER A 482 -58.48 98.11 -54.49
C SER A 482 -59.09 99.37 -53.83
N ARG A 483 -58.30 100.43 -53.66
CA ARG A 483 -58.72 101.82 -53.40
C ARG A 483 -58.33 102.64 -54.61
#